data_AF-A0A819F5F6-F1
#
_entry.id   AF-A0A819F5F6-F1
#
_cell.length_a   1.000
_cell.length_b   1.000
_cell.length_c   1.000
_cell.angle_alpha   90.00
_cell.angle_beta   90.00
_cell.angle_gamma   90.00
#
_symmetry.space_group_name_H-M   'P 1'
#
loop_
_entity.id
_entity.type
_entity.pdbx_description
1 polymer ?
#
loop_
_entity_poly.entity_id
_entity_poly.type
_entity_poly.pdbx_seq_one_letter_code
_entity_poly.pdbx_strand_id
1 'polypeptide(L)'
;MQYPDSILIIEDAENIIKDRNESSFPSQAVANLLNLSDGLLGDAMHQQIVATFNCDLTTIDPALLRKGRLIANYEFNKLDLENSKILSEKLGFGTKNITEPMTLAEIYNQND
;
A
#
# COMPACT_ATOMS: atom_id res chain seq x y z
N MET A 1 14.57 -8.96 -19.31
CA MET A 1 13.18 -9.00 -19.82
C MET A 1 12.63 -10.41 -19.68
N GLN A 2 12.28 -10.85 -18.46
CA GLN A 2 11.90 -12.26 -18.22
C GLN A 2 10.41 -12.41 -17.81
N TYR A 3 9.73 -11.31 -17.44
CA TYR A 3 8.35 -11.34 -16.92
C TYR A 3 7.55 -10.10 -17.41
N PRO A 4 7.15 -10.06 -18.70
CA PRO A 4 6.19 -9.05 -19.16
C PRO A 4 4.81 -9.29 -18.50
N ASP A 5 3.97 -8.24 -18.43
CA ASP A 5 2.59 -8.31 -17.92
C ASP A 5 2.44 -8.80 -16.47
N SER A 6 3.49 -8.61 -15.65
CA SER A 6 3.45 -8.99 -14.24
C SER A 6 3.04 -7.83 -13.33
N ILE A 7 2.69 -8.15 -12.08
CA ILE A 7 2.43 -7.17 -11.02
C ILE A 7 3.63 -7.20 -10.06
N LEU A 8 4.26 -6.04 -9.86
CA LEU A 8 5.31 -5.85 -8.87
C LEU A 8 4.66 -5.35 -7.58
N ILE A 9 4.75 -6.14 -6.52
CA ILE A 9 4.27 -5.75 -5.19
C ILE A 9 5.47 -5.34 -4.35
N ILE A 10 5.41 -4.15 -3.77
CA ILE A 10 6.40 -3.59 -2.86
C ILE A 10 5.71 -3.35 -1.52
N GLU A 11 6.11 -4.09 -0.50
CA GLU A 11 5.59 -3.90 0.86
C GLU A 11 6.49 -2.94 1.65
N ASP A 12 5.90 -2.22 2.61
CA ASP A 12 6.63 -1.27 3.48
C ASP A 12 7.48 -0.28 2.65
N ALA A 13 6.84 0.30 1.63
CA ALA A 13 7.47 1.11 0.60
C ALA A 13 7.78 2.54 1.07
N GLU A 14 7.56 2.87 2.34
CA GLU A 14 7.74 4.19 2.96
C GLU A 14 9.10 4.81 2.59
N ASN A 15 10.18 4.03 2.71
CA ASN A 15 11.54 4.51 2.42
C ASN A 15 11.82 4.70 0.93
N ILE A 16 10.96 4.16 0.08
CA ILE A 16 11.09 4.17 -1.38
C ILE A 16 10.23 5.28 -1.99
N ILE A 17 9.11 5.66 -1.38
CA ILE A 17 8.13 6.61 -1.94
C ILE A 17 8.17 8.02 -1.32
N LYS A 18 8.87 8.21 -0.20
CA LYS A 18 8.96 9.49 0.52
C LYS A 18 9.62 10.60 -0.29
N ASP A 19 9.23 11.85 0.00
CA ASP A 19 9.74 13.03 -0.69
C ASP A 19 11.28 13.13 -0.60
N ARG A 20 11.90 13.30 -1.76
CA ARG A 20 13.34 13.58 -1.97
C ARG A 20 13.86 14.79 -1.21
N ASN A 21 12.99 15.68 -0.73
CA ASN A 21 13.36 16.90 -0.03
C ASN A 21 13.52 16.73 1.49
N GLU A 22 13.00 15.65 2.09
CA GLU A 22 13.04 15.45 3.55
C GLU A 22 14.32 14.74 4.04
N SER A 23 15.13 14.20 3.13
CA SER A 23 16.37 13.49 3.46
C SER A 23 17.55 14.08 2.70
N SER A 24 18.71 14.16 3.35
CA SER A 24 19.95 14.73 2.77
C SER A 24 20.48 13.99 1.54
N PHE A 25 19.84 12.89 1.14
CA PHE A 25 20.10 12.13 -0.07
C PHE A 25 18.77 11.90 -0.80
N PRO A 26 18.62 12.38 -2.06
CA PRO A 26 17.44 12.08 -2.85
C PRO A 26 17.26 10.56 -2.96
N SER A 27 16.08 10.04 -2.63
CA SER A 27 15.76 8.63 -2.83
C SER A 27 15.86 8.30 -4.31
N GLN A 28 16.99 7.70 -4.70
CA GLN A 28 17.21 7.17 -6.05
C GLN A 28 16.16 6.08 -6.39
N ALA A 29 15.51 5.52 -5.37
CA ALA A 29 14.45 4.55 -5.49
C ALA A 29 13.15 5.14 -6.07
N VAL A 30 12.76 6.37 -5.70
CA VAL A 30 11.62 7.07 -6.33
C VAL A 30 11.88 7.26 -7.82
N ALA A 31 13.08 7.73 -8.20
CA ALA A 31 13.43 7.96 -9.59
C ALA A 31 13.38 6.65 -10.42
N ASN A 32 13.84 5.54 -9.85
CA ASN A 32 13.75 4.23 -10.49
C ASN A 32 12.29 3.78 -10.65
N LEU A 33 11.44 3.97 -9.63
CA LEU A 33 10.00 3.70 -9.76
C LEU A 33 9.33 4.56 -10.84
N LEU A 34 9.66 5.85 -10.90
CA LEU A 34 9.13 6.77 -11.90
C LEU A 34 9.55 6.36 -13.33
N ASN A 35 10.75 5.82 -13.51
CA ASN A 35 11.25 5.34 -14.80
C ASN A 35 10.70 3.96 -15.19
N LEU A 36 10.34 3.13 -14.21
CA LEU A 36 9.69 1.84 -14.44
C LEU A 36 8.20 2.00 -14.77
N SER A 37 7.55 3.02 -14.22
CA SER A 37 6.13 3.31 -14.40
C SER A 37 5.82 4.27 -15.55
N ASP A 38 6.79 5.03 -16.06
CA ASP A 38 6.57 6.06 -17.08
C ASP A 38 7.56 5.93 -18.25
N GLY A 39 7.06 6.12 -19.49
CA GLY A 39 7.87 6.13 -20.72
C GLY A 39 8.13 4.76 -21.36
N LEU A 40 9.13 4.71 -22.26
CA LEU A 40 9.41 3.56 -23.15
C LEU A 40 9.58 2.21 -22.40
N LEU A 41 10.08 2.23 -21.16
CA LEU A 41 10.24 1.02 -20.35
C LEU A 41 8.91 0.53 -19.75
N GLY A 42 8.06 1.45 -19.28
CA GLY A 42 6.70 1.14 -18.83
C GLY A 42 5.84 0.62 -19.98
N ASP A 43 5.91 1.28 -21.14
CA ASP A 43 5.20 0.89 -22.36
C ASP A 43 5.67 -0.47 -22.92
N ALA A 44 6.96 -0.79 -22.78
CA ALA A 44 7.48 -2.07 -23.26
C ALA A 44 7.22 -3.25 -22.31
N MET A 45 7.05 -2.99 -21.00
CA MET A 45 6.94 -4.03 -19.97
C MET A 45 5.50 -4.28 -19.52
N HIS A 46 4.57 -3.34 -19.74
CA HIS A 46 3.20 -3.33 -19.20
C HIS A 46 3.13 -3.66 -17.70
N GLN A 47 4.17 -3.27 -16.95
CA GLN A 47 4.33 -3.68 -15.56
C GLN A 47 3.42 -2.83 -14.66
N GLN A 48 2.53 -3.49 -13.91
CA GLN A 48 1.75 -2.83 -12.87
C GLN A 48 2.51 -2.86 -11.54
N ILE A 49 2.45 -1.76 -10.79
CA ILE A 49 3.12 -1.64 -9.48
C ILE A 49 2.06 -1.42 -8.41
N VAL A 50 2.12 -2.22 -7.35
CA VAL A 50 1.33 -2.05 -6.12
C VAL A 50 2.33 -1.82 -4.99
N ALA A 51 2.18 -0.70 -4.29
CA ALA A 51 3.00 -0.37 -3.13
C ALA A 51 2.11 -0.23 -1.90
N THR A 52 2.50 -0.86 -0.79
CA THR A 52 1.87 -0.67 0.52
C THR A 52 2.75 0.21 1.39
N PHE A 53 2.13 1.03 2.24
CA PHE A 53 2.82 1.91 3.17
C PHE A 53 1.85 2.33 4.30
N ASN A 54 2.42 2.72 5.43
CA ASN A 54 1.73 3.17 6.64
C ASN A 54 2.03 4.66 6.97
N CYS A 55 2.52 5.43 5.99
CA CYS A 55 2.76 6.86 6.14
C CYS A 55 1.64 7.70 5.52
N ASP A 56 1.50 8.94 6.01
CA ASP A 56 0.56 9.91 5.45
C ASP A 56 0.88 10.21 3.98
N LEU A 57 -0.15 10.32 3.13
CA LEU A 57 -0.01 10.64 1.71
C LEU A 57 0.76 11.94 1.46
N THR A 58 0.71 12.90 2.39
CA THR A 58 1.45 14.16 2.34
C THR A 58 2.97 13.97 2.34
N THR A 59 3.45 12.82 2.80
CA THR A 59 4.89 12.48 2.83
C THR A 59 5.39 11.82 1.53
N ILE A 60 4.48 11.47 0.61
CA ILE A 60 4.81 10.81 -0.66
C ILE A 60 5.26 11.85 -1.69
N ASP A 61 6.27 11.50 -2.50
CA ASP A 61 6.71 12.34 -3.62
C ASP A 61 5.52 12.68 -4.54
N PRO A 62 5.15 13.97 -4.70
CA PRO A 62 4.00 14.37 -5.50
C PRO A 62 4.06 13.94 -6.97
N ALA A 63 5.25 13.61 -7.48
CA ALA A 63 5.40 13.06 -8.83
C ALA A 63 4.69 11.71 -9.00
N LEU A 64 4.62 10.88 -7.95
CA LEU A 64 3.91 9.60 -7.97
C LEU A 64 2.38 9.79 -8.02
N LEU A 65 1.88 10.86 -7.41
CA LEU A 65 0.43 11.16 -7.32
C LEU A 65 -0.16 11.81 -8.58
N ARG A 66 0.66 12.07 -9.61
CA ARG A 66 0.20 12.71 -10.84
C ARG A 66 -0.75 11.79 -11.61
N LYS A 67 -1.78 12.40 -12.20
CA LYS A 67 -2.72 11.71 -13.12
C LYS A 67 -1.94 11.01 -14.24
N GLY A 68 -2.20 9.72 -14.43
CA GLY A 68 -1.49 8.88 -15.40
C GLY A 68 -0.38 8.02 -14.78
N ARG A 69 0.17 8.40 -13.61
CA ARG A 69 1.11 7.59 -12.83
C ARG A 69 0.41 6.83 -11.71
N LEU A 70 -0.52 7.49 -11.02
CA LEU A 70 -1.39 6.85 -10.04
C LEU A 70 -2.70 6.42 -10.70
N ILE A 71 -2.95 5.11 -10.71
CA ILE A 71 -4.18 4.53 -11.25
C ILE A 71 -5.26 4.47 -10.16
N ALA A 72 -4.88 4.08 -8.96
CA ALA A 72 -5.75 3.98 -7.80
C ALA A 72 -4.95 4.21 -6.52
N ASN A 73 -5.61 4.79 -5.51
CA ASN A 73 -5.18 4.72 -4.12
C ASN A 73 -6.28 4.02 -3.31
N TYR A 74 -5.88 3.32 -2.27
CA TYR A 74 -6.80 2.68 -1.36
C TYR A 74 -6.26 2.81 0.07
N GLU A 75 -7.09 3.34 0.95
CA GLU A 75 -6.77 3.48 2.36
C GLU A 75 -7.44 2.36 3.14
N PHE A 76 -6.63 1.53 3.81
CA PHE A 76 -7.12 0.49 4.70
C PHE A 76 -7.53 1.11 6.03
N ASN A 77 -8.83 1.28 6.20
CA ASN A 77 -9.43 1.71 7.45
C ASN A 77 -9.75 0.52 8.36
N LYS A 78 -10.21 0.81 9.59
CA LYS A 78 -10.82 -0.22 10.45
C LYS A 78 -11.88 -0.99 9.66
N LEU A 79 -11.88 -2.30 9.82
CA LEU A 79 -12.91 -3.17 9.30
C LEU A 79 -14.23 -2.80 9.99
N ASP A 80 -15.32 -2.67 9.22
CA ASP A 80 -16.60 -2.33 9.81
C ASP A 80 -17.06 -3.38 10.83
N LEU A 81 -18.08 -3.03 11.62
CA LEU A 81 -18.55 -3.87 12.71
C LEU A 81 -18.97 -5.27 12.25
N GLU A 82 -19.61 -5.39 11.09
CA GLU A 82 -20.12 -6.66 10.57
C GLU A 82 -18.97 -7.55 10.10
N ASN A 83 -18.08 -6.99 9.28
CA ASN A 83 -16.90 -7.69 8.79
C ASN A 83 -15.93 -8.06 9.93
N SER A 84 -15.80 -7.21 10.95
CA SER A 84 -15.02 -7.53 12.17
C SER A 84 -15.57 -8.75 12.89
N LYS A 85 -16.90 -8.82 13.05
CA LYS A 85 -17.58 -9.99 13.64
C LYS A 85 -17.40 -11.24 12.79
N ILE A 86 -17.57 -11.14 11.47
CA ILE A 86 -17.39 -12.27 10.54
C ILE A 86 -15.97 -12.82 10.64
N LEU A 87 -14.96 -11.95 10.62
CA LEU A 87 -13.56 -12.37 10.72
C LEU A 87 -13.26 -12.99 12.09
N SER A 88 -13.72 -12.38 13.17
CA SER A 88 -13.54 -12.90 14.52
C SER A 88 -14.17 -14.27 14.75
N GLU A 89 -15.41 -14.46 14.26
CA GLU A 89 -16.08 -15.75 14.30
C GLU A 89 -15.29 -16.80 13.51
N LYS A 90 -14.80 -16.45 12.32
CA LYS A 90 -13.97 -17.33 11.49
C LYS A 90 -12.64 -17.72 12.17
N LEU A 91 -12.08 -16.84 13.00
CA LEU A 91 -10.86 -17.10 13.78
C LEU A 91 -11.14 -17.85 15.10
N GLY A 92 -12.41 -18.05 15.47
CA GLY A 92 -12.81 -18.80 16.66
C GLY A 92 -12.85 -17.99 17.96
N PHE A 93 -12.73 -16.67 17.90
CA PHE A 93 -12.81 -15.79 19.09
C PHE A 93 -14.25 -15.45 19.48
N GLY A 94 -15.20 -15.65 18.55
CA GLY A 94 -16.60 -15.27 18.73
C GLY A 94 -16.83 -13.78 18.50
N THR A 95 -18.07 -13.31 18.74
CA THR A 95 -18.51 -11.97 18.32
C THR A 95 -19.03 -11.09 19.46
N LYS A 96 -19.17 -11.64 20.67
CA LYS A 96 -19.87 -10.98 21.79
C LYS A 96 -19.23 -9.66 22.23
N ASN A 97 -17.91 -9.57 22.17
CA ASN A 97 -17.17 -8.41 22.67
C ASN A 97 -16.84 -7.38 21.57
N ILE A 98 -17.30 -7.61 20.33
CA ILE A 98 -17.05 -6.72 19.20
C ILE A 98 -18.25 -5.79 19.05
N THR A 99 -18.11 -4.57 19.54
CA THR A 99 -19.16 -3.54 19.53
C THR A 99 -18.83 -2.34 18.64
N GLU A 100 -17.60 -2.26 18.14
CA GLU A 100 -17.12 -1.18 17.28
C GLU A 100 -16.25 -1.72 16.14
N PRO A 101 -16.02 -0.93 15.07
CA PRO A 101 -15.05 -1.27 14.02
C PRO A 101 -13.65 -1.54 14.59
N MET A 102 -12.97 -2.53 14.04
CA MET A 102 -11.65 -2.97 14.52
C MET A 102 -10.63 -3.04 13.38
N THR A 103 -9.38 -2.77 13.69
CA THR A 103 -8.24 -3.08 12.82
C THR A 103 -8.05 -4.59 12.73
N LEU A 104 -7.38 -5.05 11.66
CA LEU A 104 -7.01 -6.46 11.57
C LEU A 104 -6.13 -6.89 12.75
N ALA A 105 -5.20 -6.04 13.21
CA ALA A 105 -4.34 -6.34 14.35
C ALA A 105 -5.15 -6.60 15.63
N GLU A 106 -6.16 -5.76 15.93
CA GLU A 106 -7.04 -5.97 17.08
C GLU A 106 -7.85 -7.28 16.95
N ILE A 107 -8.30 -7.64 15.75
CA ILE A 107 -9.10 -8.86 15.53
C ILE A 107 -8.26 -10.13 15.66
N TYR A 108 -7.03 -10.14 15.12
CA TYR A 108 -6.13 -11.30 15.15
C TYR A 108 -5.55 -11.57 16.54
N ASN A 109 -5.45 -10.55 17.41
CA ASN A 109 -4.80 -10.64 18.72
C ASN A 109 -5.78 -10.44 19.89
N GLN A 110 -7.04 -10.90 19.80
CA GLN A 110 -8.05 -10.71 20.86
C GLN A 110 -7.74 -11.39 22.20
N ASN A 111 -6.78 -12.31 22.22
CA ASN A 111 -6.38 -13.06 23.40
C ASN A 111 -5.06 -12.56 24.03
N ASP A 112 -4.38 -11.60 23.40
CA ASP A 112 -3.17 -10.96 23.91
C ASP A 112 -3.54 -9.74 24.78
#